data_AF-A0A2D6IMU9-F1
#
_entry.id   AF-A0A2D6IMU9-F1
#
_cell.length_a   1.000
_cell.length_b   1.000
_cell.length_c   1.000
_cell.angle_alpha   90.00
_cell.angle_beta   90.00
_cell.angle_gamma   90.00
#
_symmetry.space_group_name_H-M   'P 1'
#
loop_
_entity.id
_entity.type
_entity.pdbx_description
1 polymer ?
#
loop_
_entity_poly.entity_id
_entity_poly.type
_entity_poly.pdbx_seq_one_letter_code
_entity_poly.pdbx_strand_id
1 'polypeptide(L)'
;MVIGYLHWQLWVGPKWLLELFWTLQQALWKFFSIPVMLITLLSPWHQDRVSLQQGSISGMLKAVAWNSISRVVGMAVRLVVIIAWVISELLLVVTSVATFVFFVLWPIIVAYGIAAGLRLLLTL
;
A
#
# COMPACT_ATOMS: atom_id res chain seq x y z
N MET A 1 -9.00 -37.79 -2.74
CA MET A 1 -7.88 -37.08 -3.42
C MET A 1 -8.36 -35.89 -4.24
N VAL A 2 -9.21 -36.06 -5.27
CA VAL A 2 -9.68 -34.92 -6.13
C VAL A 2 -10.64 -33.96 -5.42
N ILE A 3 -11.64 -34.46 -4.69
CA ILE A 3 -12.61 -33.62 -3.96
C ILE A 3 -11.90 -32.73 -2.92
N GLY A 4 -10.92 -33.30 -2.21
CA GLY A 4 -10.09 -32.57 -1.25
C GLY A 4 -9.27 -31.47 -1.92
N TYR A 5 -8.70 -31.76 -3.10
CA TYR A 5 -8.01 -30.75 -3.90
C TYR A 5 -8.95 -29.63 -4.35
N LEU A 6 -10.14 -29.94 -4.88
CA LEU A 6 -11.11 -28.92 -5.30
C LEU A 6 -11.59 -28.06 -4.12
N HIS A 7 -11.85 -28.67 -2.97
CA HIS A 7 -12.16 -27.94 -1.75
C HIS A 7 -11.01 -27.01 -1.32
N TRP A 8 -9.77 -27.47 -1.40
CA TRP A 8 -8.62 -26.62 -1.10
C TRP A 8 -8.47 -25.49 -2.11
N GLN A 9 -8.54 -25.80 -3.41
CA GLN A 9 -8.35 -24.85 -4.51
C GLN A 9 -9.41 -23.75 -4.55
N LEU A 10 -10.67 -24.08 -4.23
CA LEU A 10 -11.79 -23.15 -4.34
C LEU A 10 -12.13 -22.46 -3.02
N TRP A 11 -11.76 -23.04 -1.87
CA TRP A 11 -12.17 -22.51 -0.57
C TRP A 11 -10.98 -22.16 0.33
N VAL A 12 -10.12 -23.14 0.63
CA VAL A 12 -9.05 -22.96 1.63
C VAL A 12 -7.95 -22.03 1.12
N GLY A 13 -7.44 -22.27 -0.09
CA GLY A 13 -6.38 -21.48 -0.71
C GLY A 13 -6.78 -20.02 -0.97
N PRO A 14 -7.94 -19.75 -1.59
CA PRO A 14 -8.40 -18.38 -1.82
C PRO A 14 -8.62 -17.60 -0.52
N LYS A 15 -9.19 -18.25 0.50
CA LYS A 15 -9.35 -17.64 1.82
C LYS A 15 -8.00 -17.27 2.43
N TRP A 16 -7.02 -18.18 2.37
CA TRP A 16 -5.67 -17.92 2.85
C TRP A 16 -4.99 -16.77 2.09
N LEU A 17 -5.16 -16.66 0.77
CA LEU A 17 -4.65 -15.54 -0.02
C LEU A 17 -5.27 -14.19 0.41
N LEU A 18 -6.56 -14.16 0.71
CA LEU A 18 -7.23 -12.96 1.21
C LEU A 18 -6.73 -12.56 2.61
N GLU A 19 -6.51 -13.54 3.50
CA GLU A 19 -5.92 -13.32 4.83
C GLU A 19 -4.48 -12.79 4.74
N LEU A 20 -3.69 -13.32 3.79
CA LEU A 20 -2.34 -12.85 3.49
C LEU A 20 -2.37 -11.40 3.00
N PHE A 21 -3.23 -11.08 2.03
CA PHE A 21 -3.42 -9.72 1.54
C PHE A 21 -3.72 -8.75 2.69
N TRP A 22 -4.68 -9.09 3.55
CA TRP A 22 -5.06 -8.22 4.67
C TRP A 22 -3.93 -8.03 5.69
N THR A 23 -3.12 -9.07 5.91
CA THR A 23 -1.96 -9.01 6.79
C THR A 23 -0.87 -8.09 6.21
N LEU A 24 -0.58 -8.23 4.91
CA LEU A 24 0.38 -7.37 4.20
C LEU A 24 -0.10 -5.92 4.17
N GLN A 25 -1.40 -5.70 3.96
CA GLN A 25 -2.03 -4.38 4.01
C GLN A 25 -1.80 -3.69 5.36
N GLN A 26 -2.09 -4.39 6.46
CA GLN A 26 -1.85 -3.86 7.80
C GLN A 26 -0.37 -3.59 8.07
N ALA A 27 0.51 -4.47 7.59
CA ALA A 27 1.96 -4.27 7.71
C ALA A 27 2.41 -3.01 6.94
N LEU A 28 1.88 -2.80 5.73
CA LEU A 28 2.19 -1.63 4.91
C LEU A 28 1.75 -0.33 5.60
N TRP A 29 0.53 -0.30 6.16
CA TRP A 29 0.01 0.85 6.89
C TRP A 29 0.85 1.20 8.13
N LYS A 30 1.32 0.18 8.85
CA LYS A 30 2.20 0.34 10.02
C LYS A 30 3.59 0.81 9.60
N PHE A 31 4.17 0.22 8.55
CA PHE A 31 5.49 0.57 8.04
C PHE A 31 5.58 2.05 7.65
N PHE A 32 4.58 2.56 6.93
CA PHE A 32 4.52 3.98 6.54
C PHE A 32 3.88 4.88 7.60
N SER A 33 3.38 4.33 8.71
CA SER A 33 2.70 5.08 9.79
C SER A 33 1.59 6.02 9.27
N ILE A 34 0.82 5.56 8.28
CA ILE A 34 -0.13 6.39 7.52
C ILE A 34 -1.18 7.10 8.38
N PRO A 35 -1.81 6.47 9.38
CA PRO A 35 -2.76 7.17 10.24
C PRO A 35 -2.14 8.42 10.89
N VAL A 36 -0.90 8.31 11.36
CA VAL A 36 -0.17 9.42 11.97
C VAL A 36 0.19 10.48 10.94
N MET A 37 0.64 10.09 9.75
CA MET A 37 1.02 11.04 8.69
C MET A 37 -0.16 11.87 8.18
N LEU A 38 -1.34 11.25 8.04
CA LEU A 38 -2.56 11.95 7.62
C LEU A 38 -3.05 12.94 8.69
N ILE A 39 -3.01 12.56 9.97
CA ILE A 39 -3.39 13.45 11.08
C ILE A 39 -2.39 14.62 11.23
N THR A 40 -1.11 14.34 11.03
CA THR A 40 -0.04 15.34 11.23
C THR A 40 0.29 16.14 9.98
N LEU A 41 -0.46 16.01 8.88
CA LEU A 41 -0.12 16.61 7.59
C LEU A 41 0.18 18.12 7.67
N LEU A 42 -0.65 18.85 8.42
CA LEU A 42 -0.55 20.30 8.63
C LEU A 42 0.09 20.67 9.97
N SER A 43 0.55 19.68 10.75
CA SER A 43 1.21 19.97 12.02
C SER A 43 2.60 20.55 11.74
N PRO A 44 3.02 21.58 12.49
CA PRO A 44 4.37 22.13 12.35
C PRO A 44 5.41 21.03 12.55
N TRP A 45 6.50 21.11 11.78
CA TRP A 45 7.63 20.20 11.91
C TRP A 45 8.33 20.43 13.26
N HIS A 46 8.92 19.37 13.79
CA HIS A 46 9.33 19.29 15.19
C HIS A 46 10.23 20.47 15.61
N GLN A 47 9.89 21.10 16.74
CA GLN A 47 10.69 22.11 17.46
C GLN A 47 10.97 23.48 16.81
N ASP A 48 10.58 23.76 15.57
CA ASP A 48 10.79 25.10 14.96
C ASP A 48 9.70 26.13 15.30
N ARG A 49 9.04 25.99 16.47
CA ARG A 49 8.03 26.94 16.89
C ARG A 49 8.70 28.19 17.44
N VAL A 50 8.65 29.27 16.68
CA VAL A 50 9.02 30.59 17.21
C VAL A 50 7.84 31.11 18.02
N SER A 51 8.07 31.39 19.31
CA SER A 51 7.09 31.98 20.19
C SER A 51 6.76 33.41 19.73
N LEU A 52 5.48 33.76 19.80
CA LEU A 52 5.03 35.12 19.52
C LEU A 52 5.59 36.05 20.61
N GLN A 53 6.56 36.91 20.25
CA GLN A 53 6.98 37.99 21.13
C GLN A 53 5.84 39.00 21.26
N GLN A 54 5.33 39.19 22.48
CA GLN A 54 4.32 40.18 22.79
C GLN A 54 4.93 41.60 22.69
N GLY A 55 4.30 42.50 21.93
CA GLY A 55 4.64 43.92 21.89
C GLY A 55 5.30 44.46 20.61
N SER A 56 5.65 43.61 19.64
CA SER A 56 6.20 44.06 18.35
C SER A 56 5.50 43.39 17.16
N ILE A 57 4.85 44.20 16.31
CA ILE A 57 4.19 43.74 15.07
C ILE A 57 5.20 43.05 14.13
N SER A 58 6.45 43.54 14.08
CA SER A 58 7.50 42.94 13.26
C SER A 58 7.94 41.57 13.79
N GLY A 59 8.01 41.42 15.13
CA GLY A 59 8.27 40.13 15.78
C GLY A 59 7.16 39.12 15.53
N MET A 60 5.90 39.59 15.53
CA MET A 60 4.71 38.79 15.24
C MET A 60 4.73 38.25 13.79
N LEU A 61 4.99 39.12 12.81
CA LEU A 61 5.08 38.74 11.39
C LEU A 61 6.19 37.72 11.14
N LYS A 62 7.36 37.91 11.78
CA LYS A 62 8.50 36.99 11.63
C LYS A 62 8.18 35.60 12.21
N ALA A 63 7.53 35.53 13.37
CA ALA A 63 7.11 34.27 13.97
C ALA A 63 6.07 33.53 13.10
N VAL A 64 5.09 34.26 12.53
CA VAL A 64 4.09 33.67 11.62
C VAL A 64 4.74 33.14 10.35
N ALA A 65 5.65 33.90 9.74
CA ALA A 65 6.38 33.48 8.54
C ALA A 65 7.19 32.20 8.81
N TRP A 66 7.96 32.16 9.89
CA TRP A 66 8.79 31.01 10.24
C TRP A 66 7.96 29.75 10.54
N ASN A 67 6.89 29.91 11.34
CA ASN A 67 5.97 28.81 11.65
C ASN A 67 5.25 28.29 10.39
N SER A 68 4.99 29.16 9.42
CA SER A 68 4.39 28.76 8.14
C SER A 68 5.38 27.97 7.28
N ILE A 69 6.63 28.44 7.18
CA ILE A 69 7.69 27.73 6.46
C ILE A 69 7.91 26.34 7.06
N SER A 70 8.01 26.22 8.39
CA SER A 70 8.15 24.94 9.08
C SER A 70 6.99 23.97 8.77
N ARG A 71 5.75 24.46 8.71
CA ARG A 71 4.59 23.64 8.31
C ARG A 71 4.68 23.19 6.85
N VAL A 72 5.11 24.05 5.94
CA VAL A 72 5.26 23.71 4.51
C VAL A 72 6.33 22.64 4.32
N VAL A 73 7.48 22.78 4.99
CA VAL A 73 8.55 21.77 4.94
C VAL A 73 8.06 20.43 5.49
N GLY A 74 7.42 20.44 6.66
CA GLY A 74 6.86 19.22 7.25
C GLY A 74 5.79 18.57 6.39
N MET A 75 4.93 19.36 5.76
CA MET A 75 3.93 18.88 4.80
C MET A 75 4.60 18.26 3.58
N ALA A 76 5.64 18.89 3.02
CA ALA A 76 6.35 18.39 1.84
C ALA A 76 6.99 17.01 2.11
N VAL A 77 7.66 16.85 3.25
CA VAL A 77 8.26 15.56 3.64
C VAL A 77 7.20 14.48 3.82
N ARG A 78 6.10 14.79 4.54
CA ARG A 78 4.99 13.84 4.74
C ARG A 78 4.32 13.47 3.42
N LEU A 79 4.19 14.41 2.49
CA LEU A 79 3.60 14.17 1.17
C LEU A 79 4.44 13.17 0.37
N VAL A 80 5.77 13.29 0.39
CA VAL A 80 6.67 12.32 -0.27
C VAL A 80 6.46 10.91 0.29
N VAL A 81 6.36 10.77 1.62
CA VAL A 81 6.15 9.46 2.25
C VAL A 81 4.75 8.90 1.92
N ILE A 82 3.71 9.74 1.91
CA ILE A 82 2.36 9.34 1.49
C ILE A 82 2.35 8.89 0.03
N ILE A 83 3.04 9.60 -0.87
CA ILE A 83 3.16 9.20 -2.28
C ILE A 83 3.84 7.83 -2.39
N ALA A 84 4.95 7.62 -1.65
CA ALA A 84 5.63 6.32 -1.64
C ALA A 84 4.73 5.19 -1.11
N TRP A 85 3.91 5.47 -0.10
CA TRP A 85 2.91 4.52 0.38
C TRP A 85 1.85 4.24 -0.69
N VAL A 86 1.28 5.25 -1.36
CA VAL A 86 0.29 5.06 -2.43
C VAL A 86 0.84 4.20 -3.56
N ILE A 87 2.09 4.40 -3.96
CA ILE A 87 2.75 3.57 -4.98
C ILE A 87 2.87 2.12 -4.49
N SER A 88 3.34 1.93 -3.26
CA SER A 88 3.51 0.60 -2.66
C SER A 88 2.17 -0.14 -2.50
N GLU A 89 1.13 0.59 -2.10
CA GLU A 89 -0.25 0.13 -1.95
C GLU A 89 -0.81 -0.33 -3.29
N LEU A 90 -0.63 0.48 -4.35
CA LEU A 90 -1.05 0.13 -5.70
C LEU A 90 -0.36 -1.14 -6.20
N LEU A 91 0.95 -1.27 -5.97
CA LEU A 91 1.70 -2.47 -6.32
C LEU A 91 1.19 -3.71 -5.55
N LEU A 92 0.93 -3.56 -4.24
CA LEU A 92 0.40 -4.65 -3.41
C LEU A 92 -0.97 -5.12 -3.92
N VAL A 93 -1.88 -4.19 -4.22
CA VAL A 93 -3.22 -4.51 -4.73
C VAL A 93 -3.14 -5.19 -6.09
N VAL A 94 -2.38 -4.63 -7.04
CA VAL A 94 -2.25 -5.18 -8.40
C VAL A 94 -1.65 -6.59 -8.37
N THR A 95 -0.57 -6.78 -7.63
CA THR A 95 0.09 -8.10 -7.51
C THR A 95 -0.78 -9.11 -6.77
N SER A 96 -1.51 -8.70 -5.74
CA SER A 96 -2.44 -9.58 -5.01
C SER A 96 -3.61 -10.02 -5.87
N VAL A 97 -4.22 -9.09 -6.62
CA VAL A 97 -5.30 -9.42 -7.56
C VAL A 97 -4.80 -10.35 -8.67
N ALA A 98 -3.65 -10.05 -9.28
CA ALA A 98 -3.07 -10.90 -10.32
C ALA A 98 -2.78 -12.31 -9.78
N THR A 99 -2.22 -12.41 -8.58
CA THR A 99 -1.94 -13.69 -7.90
C THR A 99 -3.23 -14.46 -7.62
N PHE A 100 -4.27 -13.78 -7.12
CA PHE A 100 -5.57 -14.41 -6.84
C PHE A 100 -6.24 -14.94 -8.12
N VAL A 101 -6.28 -14.13 -9.18
CA VAL A 101 -6.85 -14.53 -10.48
C VAL A 101 -6.06 -15.70 -11.06
N PHE A 102 -4.73 -15.61 -11.07
CA PHE A 102 -3.87 -16.71 -11.53
C PHE A 102 -4.11 -17.99 -10.74
N PHE A 103 -4.20 -17.89 -9.41
CA PHE A 103 -4.45 -19.02 -8.53
C PHE A 103 -5.79 -19.68 -8.83
N VAL A 104 -6.88 -18.91 -8.97
CA VAL A 104 -8.21 -19.46 -9.28
C VAL A 104 -8.24 -20.12 -10.66
N LEU A 105 -7.60 -19.50 -11.66
CA LEU A 105 -7.55 -20.02 -13.04
C LEU A 105 -6.52 -21.14 -13.23
N TRP A 106 -5.63 -21.35 -12.27
CA TRP A 106 -4.53 -22.33 -12.37
C TRP A 106 -4.97 -23.72 -12.85
N PRO A 107 -6.06 -24.33 -12.33
CA PRO A 107 -6.49 -25.66 -12.79
C PRO A 107 -6.88 -25.67 -14.27
N ILE A 108 -7.49 -24.59 -14.75
CA ILE A 108 -7.91 -24.44 -16.15
C ILE A 108 -6.69 -24.25 -17.04
N ILE A 109 -5.74 -23.41 -16.61
CA ILE A 109 -4.48 -23.16 -17.33
C ILE A 109 -3.70 -24.47 -17.49
N VAL A 110 -3.58 -25.26 -16.42
CA VAL A 110 -2.90 -26.57 -16.45
C VAL A 110 -3.63 -27.55 -17.37
N ALA A 111 -4.95 -27.67 -17.25
CA ALA A 111 -5.74 -28.58 -18.09
C ALA A 111 -5.61 -28.23 -19.59
N TYR A 112 -5.71 -26.94 -19.92
CA TYR A 112 -5.52 -26.47 -21.29
C TYR A 112 -4.09 -26.71 -21.79
N GLY A 113 -3.08 -26.41 -20.97
CA GLY A 113 -1.67 -26.62 -21.33
C GLY A 113 -1.35 -28.08 -21.65
N ILE A 114 -1.86 -29.01 -20.85
CA ILE A 114 -1.74 -30.45 -21.10
C ILE A 114 -2.45 -30.83 -22.41
N ALA A 115 -3.70 -30.39 -22.60
CA ALA A 115 -4.47 -30.72 -23.79
C ALA A 115 -3.81 -30.18 -25.08
N ALA A 116 -3.30 -28.95 -25.05
CA ALA A 116 -2.58 -28.32 -26.16
C ALA A 116 -1.27 -29.05 -26.46
N GLY A 117 -0.49 -29.41 -25.42
CA GLY A 117 0.75 -30.17 -25.58
C GLY A 117 0.53 -31.57 -26.18
N LEU A 118 -0.51 -32.28 -25.73
CA LEU A 118 -0.88 -33.59 -26.30
C LEU A 118 -1.29 -33.47 -27.76
N ARG A 119 -2.08 -32.45 -28.12
CA ARG A 119 -2.46 -32.21 -29.52
C ARG A 119 -1.23 -32.00 -30.39
N LEU A 120 -0.28 -31.18 -29.95
CA LEU A 120 0.95 -30.90 -30.69
C LEU A 120 1.74 -32.19 -30.95
N LEU A 121 1.92 -33.03 -29.91
CA LEU A 121 2.64 -34.30 -30.03
C LEU A 121 1.96 -35.30 -30.96
N LEU A 122 0.62 -35.32 -31.01
CA LEU A 122 -0.13 -36.23 -31.88
C LEU A 122 -0.20 -35.75 -33.34
N THR A 123 0.07 -34.48 -33.59
CA THR A 123 0.10 -33.89 -34.94
C THR A 123 1.49 -33.83 -35.58
N LEU A 124 2.55 -34.11 -34.80
CA LEU A 124 3.94 -34.26 -35.24
C LEU A 124 4.23 -35.69 -35.68
#